data_AF-A0A8R1DZN3-F1
#
_entry.id   AF-A0A8R1DZN3-F1
#
_cell.length_a   1.000
_cell.length_b   1.000
_cell.length_c   1.000
_cell.angle_alpha   90.00
_cell.angle_beta   90.00
_cell.angle_gamma   90.00
#
_symmetry.space_group_name_H-M   'P 1'
#
loop_
_entity.id
_entity.type
_entity.pdbx_description
1 polymer ?
#
loop_
_entity_poly.entity_id
_entity_poly.type
_entity_poly.pdbx_seq_one_letter_code
_entity_poly.pdbx_strand_id
1 'polypeptide(L)'
;MFKFNSGSGNRWLNERDGFEGDILAMVADASIVYDSVLELLKSLQSFTKSVGDDEKKHPYMKASRAARTYAAGMQSSSASVIKSAERFEKYYSVCCALKENIGSTVLAKIISFREVECKECDSQMTLLKKTYKDCQNKKNKKNVDTVQLEAAEASLKKLLEEAKGTLTKFTKAGTEMLTQLSVDMKAAFDTYSDSGLAC
;
A
#
# COMPACT_ATOMS: atom_id res chain seq x y z
N MET A 1 -2.75 -12.15 11.64
CA MET A 1 -1.37 -11.65 11.43
C MET A 1 -0.89 -12.17 10.07
N PHE A 2 -0.97 -11.35 9.02
CA PHE A 2 -0.59 -11.78 7.67
C PHE A 2 0.94 -11.75 7.55
N LYS A 3 1.57 -12.94 7.41
CA LYS A 3 2.99 -13.05 7.05
C LYS A 3 3.12 -12.84 5.55
N PHE A 4 3.66 -11.69 5.17
CA PHE A 4 3.94 -11.36 3.77
C PHE A 4 5.38 -11.74 3.41
N ASN A 5 5.54 -12.58 2.39
CA ASN A 5 6.83 -12.76 1.74
C ASN A 5 7.11 -11.53 0.85
N SER A 6 8.12 -10.77 1.22
CA SER A 6 8.60 -9.58 0.49
C SER A 6 9.29 -9.89 -0.85
N GLY A 7 9.46 -11.17 -1.20
CA GLY A 7 10.34 -11.60 -2.30
C GLY A 7 9.66 -12.04 -3.61
N SER A 8 8.32 -12.12 -3.70
CA SER A 8 7.68 -12.81 -4.84
C SER A 8 6.98 -11.93 -5.88
N GLY A 9 6.82 -10.62 -5.67
CA GLY A 9 5.91 -9.79 -6.51
C GLY A 9 6.52 -8.58 -7.21
N ASN A 10 7.84 -8.56 -7.46
CA ASN A 10 8.53 -7.34 -7.89
C ASN A 10 9.65 -7.58 -8.91
N ARG A 11 9.83 -8.81 -9.40
CA ARG A 11 11.06 -9.15 -10.15
C ARG A 11 11.21 -8.27 -11.39
N TRP A 12 10.13 -7.94 -12.08
CA TRP A 12 10.14 -7.13 -13.30
C TRP A 12 10.59 -5.68 -13.10
N LEU A 13 10.43 -5.11 -11.90
CA LEU A 13 10.86 -3.74 -11.59
C LEU A 13 12.39 -3.58 -11.62
N ASN A 14 13.10 -4.63 -11.18
CA ASN A 14 14.55 -4.69 -11.06
C ASN A 14 15.24 -5.29 -12.29
N GLU A 15 14.45 -5.73 -13.27
CA GLU A 15 14.88 -6.59 -14.37
C GLU A 15 14.58 -5.95 -15.73
N ARG A 16 14.74 -4.62 -15.82
CA ARG A 16 14.42 -3.79 -16.99
C ARG A 16 15.32 -4.05 -18.20
N ASP A 17 16.44 -4.75 -18.00
CA ASP A 17 17.38 -5.10 -19.06
C ASP A 17 16.68 -5.88 -20.18
N GLY A 18 16.67 -5.30 -21.38
CA GLY A 18 16.07 -5.88 -22.59
C GLY A 18 14.72 -5.28 -23.01
N PHE A 19 14.17 -4.32 -22.27
CA PHE A 19 13.04 -3.52 -22.74
C PHE A 19 13.53 -2.25 -23.43
N GLU A 20 12.96 -1.92 -24.58
CA GLU A 20 13.28 -0.71 -25.36
C GLU A 20 12.01 0.05 -25.75
N GLY A 21 12.14 1.36 -25.99
CA GLY A 21 11.03 2.21 -26.43
C GLY A 21 9.96 2.43 -25.36
N ASP A 22 8.73 2.67 -25.81
CA ASP A 22 7.60 3.14 -24.97
C ASP A 22 7.29 2.24 -23.77
N ILE A 23 7.56 0.93 -23.88
CA ILE A 23 7.31 0.00 -22.79
C ILE A 23 8.21 0.26 -21.58
N LEU A 24 9.43 0.77 -21.78
CA LEU A 24 10.35 1.09 -20.69
C LEU A 24 9.85 2.31 -19.90
N ALA A 25 9.27 3.30 -20.58
CA ALA A 25 8.62 4.43 -19.94
C ALA A 25 7.39 3.98 -19.14
N MET A 26 6.53 3.14 -19.72
CA MET A 26 5.37 2.58 -19.03
C MET A 26 5.75 1.75 -17.80
N VAL A 27 6.83 0.97 -17.88
CA VAL A 27 7.38 0.23 -16.74
C VAL A 27 7.86 1.18 -15.66
N ALA A 28 8.49 2.31 -16.02
CA ALA A 28 8.93 3.31 -15.06
C ALA A 28 7.74 3.95 -14.32
N ASP A 29 6.69 4.35 -15.04
CA ASP A 29 5.47 4.91 -14.43
C ASP A 29 4.79 3.92 -13.48
N ALA A 30 4.62 2.67 -13.94
CA ALA A 30 4.08 1.60 -13.11
C ALA A 30 4.95 1.31 -11.89
N SER A 31 6.28 1.47 -11.99
CA SER A 31 7.20 1.32 -10.85
C SER A 31 6.94 2.38 -9.79
N ILE A 32 6.76 3.64 -10.19
CA ILE A 32 6.49 4.76 -9.27
C ILE A 32 5.19 4.49 -8.49
N VAL A 33 4.13 4.07 -9.18
CA VAL A 33 2.85 3.72 -8.56
C VAL A 33 3.05 2.58 -7.56
N TYR A 34 3.74 1.51 -7.97
CA TYR A 34 3.97 0.35 -7.13
C TYR A 34 4.75 0.69 -5.85
N ASP A 35 5.86 1.40 -5.97
CA ASP A 35 6.71 1.78 -4.84
C ASP A 35 5.96 2.69 -3.87
N SER A 36 5.21 3.66 -4.39
CA SER A 36 4.37 4.57 -3.59
C SER A 36 3.32 3.79 -2.78
N VAL A 37 2.66 2.81 -3.40
CA VAL A 37 1.66 1.96 -2.73
C VAL A 37 2.29 1.09 -1.64
N LEU A 38 3.48 0.55 -1.88
CA LEU A 38 4.20 -0.26 -0.90
C LEU A 38 4.68 0.56 0.31
N GLU A 39 5.20 1.75 0.07
CA GLU A 39 5.63 2.66 1.13
C GLU A 39 4.45 3.10 1.98
N LEU A 40 3.33 3.44 1.34
CA LEU A 40 2.10 3.80 2.02
C LEU A 40 1.56 2.63 2.87
N LEU A 41 1.58 1.40 2.32
CA LEU A 41 1.19 0.20 3.07
C LEU A 41 2.02 0.02 4.35
N LYS A 42 3.35 0.12 4.24
CA LYS A 42 4.27 -0.01 5.39
C LYS A 42 4.02 1.08 6.42
N SER A 43 3.88 2.33 5.97
CA SER A 43 3.67 3.49 6.83
C SER A 43 2.35 3.39 7.60
N LEU A 44 1.26 3.02 6.93
CA LEU A 44 -0.05 2.87 7.57
C LEU A 44 -0.12 1.65 8.51
N GLN A 45 0.56 0.55 8.17
CA GLN A 45 0.71 -0.58 9.10
C GLN A 45 1.52 -0.21 10.34
N SER A 46 2.56 0.61 10.19
CA SER A 46 3.34 1.11 11.32
C SER A 46 2.50 2.03 12.19
N PHE A 47 1.76 2.96 11.58
CA PHE A 47 0.85 3.86 12.28
C PHE A 47 -0.20 3.09 13.09
N THR A 48 -0.93 2.17 12.45
CA THR A 48 -1.99 1.38 13.13
C THR A 48 -1.44 0.54 14.28
N LYS A 49 -0.22 0.00 14.16
CA LYS A 49 0.47 -0.67 15.27
C LYS A 49 0.88 0.28 16.39
N SER A 50 1.32 1.50 16.05
CA SER A 50 1.77 2.49 17.05
C SER A 50 0.64 2.99 17.95
N VAL A 51 -0.59 3.06 17.44
CA VAL A 51 -1.79 3.34 18.27
C VAL A 51 -2.01 2.20 19.29
N GLY A 52 -1.63 0.97 18.97
CA GLY A 52 -1.69 -0.18 19.87
C GLY A 52 -3.08 -0.83 19.94
N ASP A 53 -3.12 -2.10 20.35
CA ASP A 53 -4.35 -2.90 20.52
C ASP A 53 -4.81 -3.01 21.98
N ASP A 54 -3.90 -2.75 22.92
CA ASP A 54 -4.14 -2.94 24.34
C ASP A 54 -4.52 -1.61 25.00
N GLU A 55 -5.81 -1.45 25.26
CA GLU A 55 -6.38 -0.31 25.99
C GLU A 55 -5.57 0.01 27.26
N LYS A 56 -5.15 -1.01 28.01
CA LYS A 56 -4.42 -0.81 29.28
C LYS A 56 -3.04 -0.23 29.08
N LYS A 57 -2.45 -0.41 27.89
CA LYS A 57 -1.11 0.09 27.56
C LYS A 57 -1.13 1.44 26.85
N HIS A 58 -2.29 1.88 26.33
CA HIS A 58 -2.41 3.12 25.60
C HIS A 58 -2.06 4.34 26.48
N PRO A 59 -1.24 5.29 26.01
CA PRO A 59 -0.82 6.47 26.79
C PRO A 59 -1.99 7.25 27.41
N TYR A 60 -3.02 7.56 26.62
CA TYR A 60 -4.22 8.23 27.14
C TYR A 60 -4.96 7.44 28.21
N MET A 61 -5.06 6.12 28.09
CA MET A 61 -5.74 5.31 29.11
C MET A 61 -4.91 5.18 30.39
N LYS A 62 -3.58 5.15 30.29
CA LYS A 62 -2.68 5.28 31.46
C LYS A 62 -2.86 6.63 32.14
N ALA A 63 -2.93 7.71 31.37
CA ALA A 63 -3.14 9.07 31.88
C ALA A 63 -4.52 9.22 32.54
N SER A 64 -5.59 8.66 31.95
CA SER A 64 -6.92 8.63 32.58
C SER A 64 -6.88 7.91 33.92
N ARG A 65 -6.30 6.70 33.98
CA ARG A 65 -6.21 5.94 35.23
C ARG A 65 -5.41 6.69 36.30
N ALA A 66 -4.26 7.25 35.93
CA ALA A 66 -3.46 8.06 36.84
C ALA A 66 -4.22 9.28 37.36
N ALA A 67 -4.95 9.99 36.50
CA ALA A 67 -5.79 11.12 36.88
C ALA A 67 -6.91 10.70 37.83
N ARG A 68 -7.61 9.59 37.57
CA ARG A 68 -8.65 9.06 38.48
C ARG A 68 -8.08 8.64 39.83
N THR A 69 -6.95 7.94 39.85
CA THR A 69 -6.26 7.55 41.09
C THR A 69 -5.83 8.78 41.89
N TYR A 70 -5.27 9.81 41.23
CA TYR A 70 -4.89 11.05 41.88
C TYR A 70 -6.09 11.79 42.46
N ALA A 71 -7.19 11.91 41.68
CA ALA A 71 -8.42 12.57 42.12
C ALA A 71 -9.06 11.90 43.34
N ALA A 72 -8.98 10.57 43.46
CA ALA A 72 -9.51 9.82 44.59
C ALA A 72 -8.79 10.14 45.92
N GLY A 73 -7.54 10.62 45.86
CA GLY A 73 -6.78 11.08 47.03
C GLY A 73 -7.01 12.55 47.39
N MET A 74 -7.82 13.31 46.64
CA MET A 74 -8.01 14.75 46.85
C MET A 74 -9.31 15.04 47.62
N GLN A 75 -9.21 15.86 48.68
CA GLN A 75 -10.38 16.31 49.47
C GLN A 75 -11.13 17.49 48.82
N SER A 76 -10.45 18.32 48.03
CA SER A 76 -11.04 19.40 47.22
C SER A 76 -10.29 19.52 45.88
N SER A 77 -10.99 19.88 44.80
CA SER A 77 -10.49 19.97 43.41
C SER A 77 -10.48 18.68 42.56
N SER A 78 -10.97 17.55 43.07
CA SER A 78 -11.05 16.26 42.35
C SER A 78 -11.83 16.34 41.03
N ALA A 79 -12.86 17.18 40.96
CA ALA A 79 -13.72 17.34 39.77
C ALA A 79 -12.95 17.78 38.51
N SER A 80 -11.95 18.65 38.64
CA SER A 80 -11.15 19.12 37.50
C SER A 80 -10.22 18.04 36.93
N VAL A 81 -9.67 17.20 37.83
CA VAL A 81 -8.82 16.07 37.48
C VAL A 81 -9.64 14.94 36.86
N ILE A 82 -10.86 14.69 37.38
CA ILE A 82 -11.80 13.73 36.80
C ILE A 82 -12.19 14.14 35.37
N LYS A 83 -12.51 15.42 35.13
CA LYS A 83 -12.75 15.94 33.78
C LYS A 83 -11.55 15.73 32.84
N SER A 84 -10.33 15.82 33.36
CA SER A 84 -9.12 15.54 32.57
C SER A 84 -9.01 14.05 32.22
N ALA A 85 -9.39 13.16 33.13
CA ALA A 85 -9.45 11.72 32.87
C ALA A 85 -10.46 11.37 31.76
N GLU A 86 -11.65 11.97 31.81
CA GLU A 86 -12.68 11.82 30.77
C GLU A 86 -12.19 12.32 29.40
N ARG A 87 -11.44 13.43 29.37
CA ARG A 87 -10.80 13.92 28.14
C ARG A 87 -9.80 12.94 27.57
N PHE A 88 -8.96 12.31 28.41
CA PHE A 88 -8.04 11.29 27.94
C PHE A 88 -8.77 10.05 27.38
N GLU A 89 -9.86 9.61 28.01
CA GLU A 89 -10.70 8.53 27.48
C GLU A 89 -11.31 8.90 26.12
N LYS A 90 -11.77 10.14 25.96
CA LYS A 90 -12.25 10.65 24.68
C LYS A 90 -11.15 10.63 23.61
N TYR A 91 -9.94 11.13 23.91
CA TYR A 91 -8.82 11.07 22.96
C TYR A 91 -8.45 9.64 22.57
N TYR A 92 -8.48 8.71 23.52
CA TYR A 92 -8.29 7.29 23.22
C TYR A 92 -9.34 6.76 22.24
N SER A 93 -10.62 7.02 22.49
CA SER A 93 -11.71 6.60 21.61
C SER A 93 -11.54 7.16 20.18
N VAL A 94 -11.19 8.43 20.06
CA VAL A 94 -10.96 9.08 18.75
C VAL A 94 -9.74 8.49 18.04
N CYS A 95 -8.65 8.17 18.74
CA CYS A 95 -7.50 7.46 18.17
C CYS A 95 -7.86 6.04 17.69
N CYS A 96 -8.67 5.31 18.44
CA CYS A 96 -9.15 3.99 18.03
C CYS A 96 -10.03 4.07 16.78
N ALA A 97 -10.96 5.02 16.71
CA ALA A 97 -11.81 5.22 15.53
C ALA A 97 -10.98 5.56 14.28
N LEU A 98 -9.97 6.42 14.40
CA LEU A 98 -9.05 6.74 13.29
C LEU A 98 -8.27 5.50 12.84
N LYS A 99 -7.75 4.71 13.78
CA LYS A 99 -7.05 3.45 13.50
C LYS A 99 -7.97 2.46 12.78
N GLU A 100 -9.20 2.29 13.24
CA GLU A 100 -10.19 1.39 12.62
C GLU A 100 -10.55 1.84 11.21
N ASN A 101 -10.73 3.14 10.99
CA ASN A 101 -11.00 3.68 9.65
C ASN A 101 -9.83 3.41 8.69
N ILE A 102 -8.60 3.74 9.11
CA ILE A 102 -7.38 3.44 8.33
C ILE A 102 -7.25 1.93 8.07
N GLY A 103 -7.55 1.10 9.06
CA GLY A 103 -7.48 -0.36 8.96
C GLY A 103 -8.50 -0.96 7.99
N SER A 104 -9.76 -0.56 8.12
CA SER A 104 -10.88 -1.16 7.38
C SER A 104 -11.04 -0.60 5.97
N THR A 105 -10.66 0.66 5.74
CA THR A 105 -10.91 1.35 4.46
C THR A 105 -9.62 1.52 3.66
N VAL A 106 -8.63 2.19 4.25
CA VAL A 106 -7.40 2.59 3.54
C VAL A 106 -6.50 1.38 3.29
N LEU A 107 -6.19 0.60 4.32
CA LEU A 107 -5.37 -0.60 4.21
C LEU A 107 -6.03 -1.69 3.36
N ALA A 108 -7.35 -1.86 3.45
CA ALA A 108 -8.08 -2.85 2.65
C ALA A 108 -7.97 -2.59 1.14
N LYS A 109 -8.11 -1.32 0.71
CA LYS A 109 -7.94 -0.92 -0.69
C LYS A 109 -6.52 -1.19 -1.20
N ILE A 110 -5.50 -0.82 -0.42
CA ILE A 110 -4.10 -1.06 -0.77
C ILE A 110 -3.79 -2.56 -0.90
N ILE A 111 -4.31 -3.38 0.02
CA ILE A 111 -4.12 -4.84 -0.04
C ILE A 111 -4.81 -5.42 -1.27
N SER A 112 -6.04 -5.01 -1.57
CA SER A 112 -6.79 -5.47 -2.75
C SER A 112 -6.06 -5.14 -4.06
N PHE A 113 -5.58 -3.90 -4.21
CA PHE A 113 -4.79 -3.49 -5.37
C PHE A 113 -3.52 -4.35 -5.52
N ARG A 114 -2.81 -4.58 -4.42
CA ARG A 114 -1.61 -5.44 -4.43
C ARG A 114 -1.91 -6.89 -4.81
N GLU A 115 -3.05 -7.42 -4.38
CA GLU A 115 -3.40 -8.82 -4.62
C GLU A 115 -3.94 -9.10 -6.01
N VAL A 116 -4.51 -8.09 -6.67
CA VAL A 116 -5.13 -8.20 -8.00
C VAL A 116 -4.19 -7.61 -9.06
N GLU A 117 -4.02 -6.29 -9.04
CA GLU A 117 -3.36 -5.56 -10.13
C GLU A 117 -1.86 -5.82 -10.17
N CYS A 118 -1.18 -5.87 -9.01
CA CYS A 118 0.26 -6.17 -9.00
C CYS A 118 0.57 -7.59 -9.49
N LYS A 119 -0.27 -8.57 -9.12
CA LYS A 119 -0.07 -9.98 -9.56
C LYS A 119 -0.29 -10.15 -11.06
N GLU A 120 -1.29 -9.48 -11.63
CA GLU A 120 -1.54 -9.50 -13.08
C GLU A 120 -0.35 -8.90 -13.83
N CYS A 121 0.14 -7.73 -13.37
CA CYS A 121 1.30 -7.08 -13.95
C CYS A 121 2.57 -7.93 -13.82
N ASP A 122 2.81 -8.54 -12.66
CA ASP A 122 3.94 -9.46 -12.44
C ASP A 122 3.95 -10.63 -13.43
N SER A 123 2.79 -11.27 -13.62
CA SER A 123 2.63 -12.42 -14.50
C SER A 123 2.93 -12.02 -15.94
N GLN A 124 2.34 -10.92 -16.42
CA GLN A 124 2.51 -10.45 -17.79
C GLN A 124 3.97 -10.05 -18.07
N MET A 125 4.60 -9.30 -17.17
CA MET A 125 5.97 -8.83 -17.35
C MET A 125 6.98 -9.99 -17.26
N THR A 126 6.72 -10.99 -16.42
CA THR A 126 7.55 -12.21 -16.35
C THR A 126 7.48 -13.01 -17.65
N LEU A 127 6.28 -13.18 -18.20
CA LEU A 127 6.07 -13.86 -19.48
C LEU A 127 6.77 -13.13 -20.62
N LEU A 128 6.56 -11.81 -20.71
CA LEU A 128 7.19 -10.97 -21.72
C LEU A 128 8.71 -11.09 -21.68
N LYS A 129 9.32 -11.02 -20.49
CA LYS A 129 10.77 -11.15 -20.34
C LYS A 129 11.29 -12.52 -20.76
N LYS A 130 10.56 -13.59 -20.44
CA LYS A 130 10.93 -14.95 -20.85
C LYS A 130 10.91 -15.08 -22.37
N THR A 131 9.88 -14.56 -23.03
CA THR A 131 9.77 -14.58 -24.50
C THR A 131 10.84 -13.70 -25.16
N TYR A 132 11.16 -12.53 -24.59
CA TYR A 132 12.24 -11.69 -25.06
C TYR A 132 13.59 -12.43 -25.06
N LYS A 133 13.93 -13.08 -23.93
CA LYS A 133 15.15 -13.90 -23.82
C LYS A 133 15.16 -15.05 -24.83
N ASP A 134 14.04 -15.74 -25.03
CA ASP A 134 13.94 -16.81 -26.03
C ASP A 134 14.19 -16.30 -27.46
N CYS A 135 13.59 -15.17 -27.81
CA CYS A 135 13.79 -14.51 -29.10
C CYS A 135 15.26 -14.13 -29.33
N GLN A 136 15.90 -13.51 -28.34
CA GLN A 136 17.33 -13.16 -28.41
C GLN A 136 18.23 -14.39 -28.51
N ASN A 137 17.93 -15.45 -27.76
CA ASN A 137 18.67 -16.70 -27.84
C ASN A 137 18.57 -17.33 -29.22
N LYS A 138 17.40 -17.31 -29.86
CA LYS A 138 17.19 -17.81 -31.24
C LYS A 138 17.93 -16.96 -32.27
N LYS A 139 17.90 -15.63 -32.12
CA LYS A 139 18.60 -14.68 -32.99
C LYS A 139 20.13 -14.84 -32.95
N ASN A 140 20.68 -15.15 -31.78
CA ASN A 140 22.12 -15.30 -31.57
C ASN A 140 22.67 -16.71 -31.87
N LYS A 141 21.85 -17.64 -32.39
CA LYS A 141 22.34 -18.97 -32.79
C LYS A 141 23.24 -18.86 -34.01
N LYS A 142 24.34 -19.65 -34.03
CA LYS A 142 25.26 -19.73 -35.17
C LYS A 142 24.57 -20.16 -36.48
N ASN A 143 23.56 -21.04 -36.37
CA ASN A 143 22.66 -21.40 -37.45
C ASN A 143 21.24 -21.00 -37.03
N VAL A 144 20.79 -19.85 -37.52
CA VAL A 144 19.45 -19.32 -37.22
C VAL A 144 18.43 -20.06 -38.06
N ASP A 145 17.44 -20.67 -37.40
CA ASP A 145 16.21 -21.12 -38.05
C ASP A 145 15.30 -19.90 -38.21
N THR A 146 15.21 -19.38 -39.43
CA THR A 146 14.49 -18.14 -39.73
C THR A 146 12.99 -18.28 -39.46
N VAL A 147 12.39 -19.46 -39.71
CA VAL A 147 10.97 -19.71 -39.46
C VAL A 147 10.68 -19.69 -37.96
N GLN A 148 11.54 -20.31 -37.15
CA GLN A 148 11.39 -20.26 -35.68
C GLN A 148 11.67 -18.88 -35.09
N LEU A 149 12.57 -18.10 -35.71
CA LEU A 149 12.85 -16.73 -35.29
C LEU A 149 11.66 -15.81 -35.60
N GLU A 150 11.12 -15.84 -36.81
CA GLU A 150 9.94 -15.05 -37.22
C GLU A 150 8.73 -15.35 -36.33
N ALA A 151 8.48 -16.64 -36.02
CA ALA A 151 7.42 -17.03 -35.09
C ALA A 151 7.64 -16.48 -33.67
N ALA A 152 8.89 -16.45 -33.19
CA ALA A 152 9.23 -15.88 -31.88
C ALA A 152 9.08 -14.37 -31.85
N GLU A 153 9.49 -13.66 -32.92
CA GLU A 153 9.33 -12.21 -33.06
C GLU A 153 7.85 -11.80 -33.13
N ALA A 154 7.03 -12.56 -33.87
CA ALA A 154 5.58 -12.34 -33.91
C ALA A 154 4.93 -12.53 -32.53
N SER A 155 5.32 -13.58 -31.80
CA SER A 155 4.84 -13.83 -30.43
C SER A 155 5.29 -12.73 -29.46
N LEU A 156 6.53 -12.27 -29.57
CA LEU A 156 7.06 -11.18 -28.76
C LEU A 156 6.30 -9.87 -29.02
N LYS A 157 6.05 -9.53 -30.29
CA LYS A 157 5.27 -8.33 -30.66
C LYS A 157 3.87 -8.36 -30.08
N LYS A 158 3.20 -9.52 -30.11
CA LYS A 158 1.87 -9.68 -29.49
C LYS A 158 1.93 -9.47 -27.98
N LEU A 159 2.88 -10.12 -27.30
CA LEU A 159 3.03 -10.00 -25.85
C LEU A 159 3.42 -8.58 -25.41
N LEU A 160 4.16 -7.83 -26.24
CA LEU A 160 4.49 -6.43 -26.00
C LEU A 160 3.23 -5.56 -25.95
N GLU A 161 2.32 -5.70 -26.92
CA GLU A 161 1.07 -4.95 -26.93
C GLU A 161 0.15 -5.35 -25.77
N GLU A 162 0.07 -6.64 -25.46
CA GLU A 162 -0.66 -7.13 -24.26
C GLU A 162 -0.07 -6.53 -22.97
N ALA A 163 1.27 -6.49 -22.84
CA ALA A 163 1.94 -5.92 -21.68
C ALA A 163 1.73 -4.40 -21.55
N LYS A 164 1.77 -3.65 -22.66
CA LYS A 164 1.43 -2.22 -22.66
C LYS A 164 0.00 -1.98 -22.16
N GLY A 165 -0.94 -2.82 -22.60
CA GLY A 165 -2.32 -2.80 -22.11
C GLY A 165 -2.41 -3.02 -20.60
N THR A 166 -1.74 -4.06 -20.08
CA THR A 166 -1.68 -4.35 -18.65
C THR A 166 -1.03 -3.20 -17.85
N LEU A 167 0.09 -2.63 -18.31
CA LEU A 167 0.77 -1.52 -17.65
C LEU A 167 -0.09 -0.24 -17.61
N THR A 168 -0.82 0.03 -18.71
CA THR A 168 -1.76 1.15 -18.77
C THR A 168 -2.89 0.98 -17.76
N LYS A 169 -3.50 -0.20 -17.72
CA LYS A 169 -4.55 -0.55 -16.75
C LYS A 169 -4.04 -0.43 -15.32
N PHE A 170 -2.88 -1.01 -15.03
CA PHE A 170 -2.24 -0.97 -13.72
C PHE A 170 -2.00 0.46 -13.23
N THR A 171 -1.38 1.29 -14.08
CA THR A 171 -1.04 2.68 -13.73
C THR A 171 -2.30 3.51 -13.50
N LYS A 172 -3.32 3.34 -14.34
CA LYS A 172 -4.61 4.01 -14.18
C LYS A 172 -5.29 3.60 -12.87
N ALA A 173 -5.45 2.30 -12.62
CA ALA A 173 -6.08 1.77 -11.41
C ALA A 173 -5.33 2.21 -10.14
N GLY A 174 -4.00 2.21 -10.18
CA GLY A 174 -3.18 2.65 -9.05
C GLY A 174 -3.30 4.15 -8.78
N THR A 175 -3.34 4.97 -9.82
CA THR A 175 -3.54 6.43 -9.70
C THR A 175 -4.92 6.77 -9.15
N GLU A 176 -5.96 6.11 -9.65
CA GLU A 176 -7.34 6.25 -9.15
C GLU A 176 -7.44 5.83 -7.68
N MET A 177 -6.82 4.69 -7.32
CA MET A 177 -6.75 4.25 -5.94
C MET A 177 -6.03 5.27 -5.05
N LEU A 178 -4.84 5.75 -5.44
CA LEU A 178 -4.08 6.73 -4.66
C LEU A 178 -4.87 8.03 -4.45
N THR A 179 -5.60 8.47 -5.48
CA THR A 179 -6.51 9.63 -5.39
C THR A 179 -7.61 9.38 -4.36
N GLN A 180 -8.25 8.22 -4.41
CA GLN A 180 -9.30 7.86 -3.46
C GLN A 180 -8.77 7.71 -2.03
N LEU A 181 -7.57 7.13 -1.85
CA LEU A 181 -6.92 7.01 -0.54
C LEU A 181 -6.66 8.37 0.08
N SER A 182 -6.25 9.37 -0.71
CA SER A 182 -6.08 10.75 -0.24
C SER A 182 -7.38 11.34 0.31
N VAL A 183 -8.49 11.14 -0.41
CA VAL A 183 -9.83 11.59 0.02
C VAL A 183 -10.26 10.90 1.32
N ASP A 184 -10.12 9.57 1.39
CA ASP A 184 -10.53 8.80 2.56
C ASP A 184 -9.69 9.15 3.80
N MET A 185 -8.37 9.31 3.62
CA MET A 185 -7.48 9.72 4.71
C MET A 185 -7.80 11.12 5.22
N LYS A 186 -8.13 12.06 4.32
CA LYS A 186 -8.58 13.40 4.70
C LYS A 186 -9.89 13.34 5.49
N ALA A 187 -10.89 12.60 5.01
CA ALA A 187 -12.16 12.46 5.71
C ALA A 187 -11.99 11.84 7.12
N ALA A 188 -11.12 10.83 7.25
CA ALA A 188 -10.79 10.22 8.53
C ALA A 188 -10.11 11.22 9.48
N PHE A 189 -9.20 12.06 8.97
CA PHE A 189 -8.52 13.08 9.75
C PHE A 189 -9.42 14.26 10.14
N ASP A 190 -10.29 14.71 9.24
CA ASP A 190 -11.26 15.76 9.53
C ASP A 190 -12.21 15.28 10.65
N THR A 191 -12.70 14.04 10.58
CA THR A 191 -13.52 13.42 11.65
C THR A 191 -12.76 13.33 12.98
N TYR A 192 -11.48 12.96 12.95
CA TYR A 192 -10.61 12.94 14.13
C TYR A 192 -10.49 14.35 14.76
N SER A 193 -10.26 15.35 13.92
CA SER A 193 -10.05 16.74 14.34
C SER A 193 -11.31 17.33 14.97
N ASP A 194 -12.46 17.16 14.32
CA ASP A 194 -13.74 17.67 14.81
C ASP A 194 -14.14 17.00 16.15
N SER A 195 -13.88 15.69 16.26
CA SER A 195 -14.14 14.93 17.50
C SER A 195 -13.22 15.33 18.65
N GLY A 196 -11.97 15.70 18.35
CA GLY A 196 -10.98 16.19 19.32
C GLY A 196 -11.21 17.64 19.75
N LEU A 197 -11.76 18.48 18.86
CA LEU A 197 -11.98 19.91 19.07
C LEU A 197 -13.35 20.25 19.67
N ALA A 198 -14.33 19.36 19.61
CA ALA A 198 -15.60 19.51 20.34
C ALA A 198 -15.37 19.34 21.86
N CYS A 199 -14.82 20.36 22.51
CA CYS A 199 -14.61 20.46 23.95
C CYS A 199 -15.16 21.79 24.48
#